data_AF-A0A2N2SWV1-F1
#
_entry.id   AF-A0A2N2SWV1-F1
#
_cell.length_a   1.000
_cell.length_b   1.000
_cell.length_c   1.000
_cell.angle_alpha   90.00
_cell.angle_beta   90.00
_cell.angle_gamma   90.00
#
_symmetry.space_group_name_H-M   'P 1'
#
loop_
_entity.id
_entity.type
_entity.pdbx_description
1 polymer ?
#
loop_
_entity_poly.entity_id
_entity_poly.type
_entity_poly.pdbx_seq_one_letter_code
_entity_poly.pdbx_strand_id
1 'polypeptide(L)'
;GKNASHIPTTANCTTCHKSTSSWTPASFHANVSVVTGCASCHATTAYGLTAKPNTTTHSGVTVCETCHKSTSNWSNVQFVHSAANAVGTGTCDTCHNGSTALGKSASHIPVSGGLAKCDSCHKSQVSFNTSVTMNHTVVSTATCKSCHSGTYVSQGNNGGALAKPANHVPEAQLLNGSTMDCKSCHSSTASWSTEKMNHNASLGNGAGWCKSCHEKSTSYLGSMEKKSLTHEKSGQTDCSTSSCHKPLGSKGITYSTWD
;
A
#
# COMPACT_ATOMS: atom_id res chain seq x y z
N GLY A 1 -25.59 -50.56 -22.70
CA GLY A 1 -25.73 -49.16 -23.19
C GLY A 1 -25.27 -48.19 -22.11
N LYS A 2 -25.00 -46.93 -22.44
CA LYS A 2 -24.64 -45.88 -21.47
C LYS A 2 -25.85 -45.54 -20.59
N ASN A 3 -25.67 -45.39 -19.27
CA ASN A 3 -26.75 -44.97 -18.37
C ASN A 3 -26.88 -43.42 -18.34
N ALA A 4 -27.92 -42.91 -17.68
CA ALA A 4 -28.21 -41.48 -17.62
C ALA A 4 -27.14 -40.64 -16.90
N SER A 5 -26.33 -41.26 -16.03
CA SER A 5 -25.21 -40.63 -15.32
C SER A 5 -23.87 -40.79 -16.05
N HIS A 6 -23.86 -41.39 -17.24
CA HIS A 6 -22.64 -41.58 -18.02
C HIS A 6 -22.18 -40.26 -18.62
N ILE A 7 -20.89 -39.94 -18.50
CA ILE A 7 -20.29 -38.74 -19.07
C ILE A 7 -20.52 -38.69 -20.60
N PRO A 8 -21.04 -37.60 -21.18
CA PRO A 8 -21.21 -37.47 -22.62
C PRO A 8 -19.85 -37.52 -23.32
N THR A 9 -19.61 -38.60 -24.07
CA THR A 9 -18.34 -38.79 -24.78
C THR A 9 -18.55 -39.66 -26.01
N THR A 10 -17.77 -39.37 -27.06
CA THR A 10 -17.63 -40.19 -28.27
C THR A 10 -16.37 -41.08 -28.23
N ALA A 11 -15.58 -41.01 -27.14
CA ALA A 11 -14.38 -41.83 -26.98
C ALA A 11 -14.71 -43.33 -26.90
N ASN A 12 -13.72 -44.15 -27.24
CA ASN A 12 -13.84 -45.60 -27.13
C ASN A 12 -14.04 -46.01 -25.66
N CYS A 13 -14.80 -47.07 -25.41
CA CYS A 13 -15.03 -47.63 -24.08
C CYS A 13 -13.72 -47.89 -23.31
N THR A 14 -12.68 -48.37 -24.00
CA THR A 14 -11.37 -48.70 -23.41
C THR A 14 -10.58 -47.47 -22.99
N THR A 15 -11.02 -46.25 -23.34
CA THR A 15 -10.42 -45.01 -22.83
C THR A 15 -10.60 -44.86 -21.32
N CYS A 16 -11.72 -45.37 -20.78
CA CYS A 16 -12.08 -45.20 -19.35
C CYS A 16 -12.35 -46.51 -18.60
N HIS A 17 -12.72 -47.57 -19.31
CA HIS A 17 -13.09 -48.85 -18.71
C HIS A 17 -11.98 -49.89 -18.93
N LYS A 18 -11.49 -50.48 -17.84
CA LYS A 18 -10.48 -51.56 -17.87
C LYS A 18 -11.05 -52.92 -18.24
N SER A 19 -12.37 -53.10 -18.11
CA SER A 19 -13.07 -54.35 -18.37
C SER A 19 -14.41 -54.09 -19.05
N THR A 20 -14.86 -55.05 -19.86
CA THR A 20 -16.20 -55.10 -20.44
C THR A 20 -17.20 -55.88 -19.59
N SER A 21 -16.73 -56.58 -18.56
CA SER A 21 -17.55 -57.32 -17.59
C SER A 21 -17.84 -56.52 -16.31
N SER A 22 -17.04 -55.50 -16.01
CA SER A 22 -17.28 -54.55 -14.91
C SER A 22 -16.94 -53.13 -15.35
N TRP A 23 -17.95 -52.26 -15.34
CA TRP A 23 -17.88 -50.91 -15.90
C TRP A 23 -17.55 -49.83 -14.85
N THR A 24 -17.50 -50.19 -13.56
CA THR A 24 -17.22 -49.26 -12.45
C THR A 24 -16.16 -49.84 -11.49
N PRO A 25 -15.25 -49.00 -10.94
CA PRO A 25 -15.08 -47.57 -11.22
C PRO A 25 -14.48 -47.33 -12.61
N ALA A 26 -14.88 -46.22 -13.24
CA ALA A 26 -14.32 -45.77 -14.51
C ALA A 26 -13.38 -44.60 -14.26
N SER A 27 -12.24 -44.57 -14.94
CA SER A 27 -11.25 -43.50 -14.84
C SER A 27 -10.48 -43.43 -16.15
N PHE A 28 -10.07 -42.23 -16.55
CA PHE A 28 -9.12 -42.09 -17.65
C PHE A 28 -7.87 -42.95 -17.39
N HIS A 29 -7.41 -43.68 -18.41
CA HIS A 29 -6.11 -44.32 -18.35
C HIS A 29 -5.00 -43.26 -18.32
N ALA A 30 -3.84 -43.61 -17.78
CA ALA A 30 -2.74 -42.65 -17.56
C ALA A 30 -2.23 -41.98 -18.84
N ASN A 31 -2.41 -42.61 -20.01
CA ASN A 31 -2.04 -42.07 -21.31
C ASN A 31 -3.10 -41.14 -21.92
N VAL A 32 -4.25 -40.96 -21.25
CA VAL A 32 -5.33 -40.09 -21.71
C VAL A 32 -5.24 -38.76 -20.96
N SER A 33 -5.02 -37.68 -21.70
CA SER A 33 -4.94 -36.33 -21.14
C SER A 33 -6.12 -35.48 -21.62
N VAL A 34 -6.84 -34.88 -20.68
CA VAL A 34 -7.94 -33.95 -20.94
C VAL A 34 -7.52 -32.57 -20.45
N VAL A 35 -7.14 -31.70 -21.38
CA VAL A 35 -6.60 -30.36 -21.09
C VAL A 35 -7.55 -29.22 -21.50
N THR A 36 -8.67 -29.55 -22.14
CA THR A 36 -9.70 -28.60 -22.59
C THR A 36 -11.10 -29.18 -22.44
N GLY A 37 -12.13 -28.33 -22.54
CA GLY A 37 -13.53 -28.75 -22.54
C GLY A 37 -14.04 -29.17 -21.16
N CYS A 38 -13.37 -28.73 -20.08
CA CYS A 38 -13.67 -29.17 -18.73
C CYS A 38 -15.11 -28.86 -18.31
N ALA A 39 -15.68 -27.75 -18.81
CA ALA A 39 -17.05 -27.35 -18.54
C ALA A 39 -18.10 -28.38 -18.99
N SER A 40 -17.81 -29.22 -19.99
CA SER A 40 -18.73 -30.27 -20.45
C SER A 40 -19.09 -31.28 -19.35
N CYS A 41 -18.18 -31.49 -18.39
CA CYS A 41 -18.33 -32.44 -17.30
C CYS A 41 -18.41 -31.75 -15.93
N HIS A 42 -17.67 -30.66 -15.75
CA HIS A 42 -17.50 -29.99 -14.45
C HIS A 42 -18.40 -28.75 -14.28
N ALA A 43 -19.20 -28.34 -15.27
CA ALA A 43 -20.10 -27.19 -15.08
C ALA A 43 -21.28 -27.50 -14.15
N THR A 44 -21.61 -28.78 -13.93
CA THR A 44 -22.74 -29.21 -13.11
C THR A 44 -22.34 -30.39 -12.22
N THR A 45 -23.22 -30.77 -11.29
CA THR A 45 -23.06 -31.95 -10.43
C THR A 45 -23.56 -33.24 -11.10
N ALA A 46 -24.01 -33.20 -12.35
CA ALA A 46 -24.74 -34.29 -13.01
C ALA A 46 -23.99 -35.63 -13.06
N TYR A 47 -22.66 -35.60 -13.01
CA TYR A 47 -21.81 -36.80 -13.11
C TYR A 47 -21.12 -37.17 -11.79
N GLY A 48 -21.52 -36.57 -10.66
CA GLY A 48 -20.85 -36.80 -9.37
C GLY A 48 -19.41 -36.30 -9.31
N LEU A 49 -19.03 -35.41 -10.23
CA LEU A 49 -17.71 -34.76 -10.28
C LEU A 49 -17.74 -33.45 -9.50
N THR A 50 -16.54 -32.93 -9.18
CA THR A 50 -16.40 -31.56 -8.67
C THR A 50 -17.05 -30.58 -9.65
N ALA A 51 -18.09 -29.90 -9.19
CA ALA A 51 -18.80 -28.91 -9.98
C ALA A 51 -18.21 -27.52 -9.80
N LYS A 52 -18.35 -26.69 -10.84
CA LYS A 52 -18.04 -25.27 -10.83
C LYS A 52 -18.77 -24.58 -9.66
N PRO A 53 -18.05 -23.94 -8.72
CA PRO A 53 -18.67 -23.21 -7.62
C PRO A 53 -19.53 -22.04 -8.11
N ASN A 54 -20.62 -21.77 -7.41
CA ASN A 54 -21.42 -20.56 -7.64
C ASN A 54 -20.84 -19.37 -6.84
N THR A 55 -19.73 -18.81 -7.31
CA THR A 55 -19.11 -17.61 -6.72
C THR A 55 -18.98 -16.51 -7.76
N THR A 56 -18.80 -15.26 -7.30
CA THR A 56 -18.59 -14.10 -8.17
C THR A 56 -17.48 -14.33 -9.19
N THR A 57 -16.34 -14.91 -8.77
CA THR A 57 -15.19 -15.22 -9.64
C THR A 57 -15.54 -16.22 -10.75
N HIS A 58 -16.45 -17.16 -10.48
CA HIS A 58 -16.89 -18.17 -11.45
C HIS A 58 -18.08 -17.69 -12.28
N SER A 59 -18.73 -16.57 -11.94
CA SER A 59 -19.89 -16.07 -12.68
C SER A 59 -19.55 -15.81 -14.15
N GLY A 60 -20.37 -16.32 -15.07
CA GLY A 60 -20.15 -16.18 -16.52
C GLY A 60 -18.98 -16.98 -17.12
N VAL A 61 -18.12 -17.61 -16.31
CA VAL A 61 -16.97 -18.38 -16.82
C VAL A 61 -17.45 -19.69 -17.47
N THR A 62 -17.16 -19.87 -18.75
CA THR A 62 -17.51 -21.07 -19.52
C THR A 62 -16.31 -21.91 -19.96
N VAL A 63 -15.09 -21.35 -19.88
CA VAL A 63 -13.84 -22.01 -20.28
C VAL A 63 -12.93 -22.09 -19.05
N CYS A 64 -12.97 -23.22 -18.34
CA CYS A 64 -12.34 -23.38 -17.02
C CYS A 64 -10.80 -23.40 -17.10
N GLU A 65 -10.27 -24.01 -18.16
CA GLU A 65 -8.85 -24.18 -18.44
C GLU A 65 -8.10 -22.87 -18.74
N THR A 66 -8.84 -21.76 -18.88
CA THR A 66 -8.24 -20.41 -18.89
C THR A 66 -7.56 -20.10 -17.56
N CYS A 67 -8.13 -20.60 -16.45
CA CYS A 67 -7.70 -20.34 -15.08
C CYS A 67 -7.12 -21.59 -14.40
N HIS A 68 -7.78 -22.74 -14.53
CA HIS A 68 -7.37 -23.99 -13.89
C HIS A 68 -6.39 -24.75 -14.79
N LYS A 69 -5.10 -24.73 -14.43
CA LYS A 69 -4.03 -25.34 -15.25
C LYS A 69 -3.66 -26.76 -14.83
N SER A 70 -4.19 -27.23 -13.70
CA SER A 70 -4.01 -28.60 -13.23
C SER A 70 -5.24 -29.45 -13.54
N THR A 71 -5.00 -30.69 -13.96
CA THR A 71 -6.03 -31.71 -14.18
C THR A 71 -6.35 -32.53 -12.93
N SER A 72 -5.59 -32.35 -11.85
CA SER A 72 -5.73 -33.10 -10.59
C SER A 72 -6.03 -32.23 -9.37
N ASN A 73 -5.81 -30.90 -9.46
CA ASN A 73 -6.04 -29.97 -8.37
C ASN A 73 -6.68 -28.67 -8.88
N TRP A 74 -7.99 -28.54 -8.69
CA TRP A 74 -8.75 -27.34 -9.06
C TRP A 74 -8.28 -26.07 -8.33
N SER A 75 -7.63 -26.19 -7.17
CA SER A 75 -7.10 -25.03 -6.44
C SER A 75 -5.81 -24.47 -7.03
N ASN A 76 -5.16 -25.19 -7.96
CA ASN A 76 -4.01 -24.65 -8.70
C ASN A 76 -4.49 -23.80 -9.87
N VAL A 77 -4.66 -22.50 -9.59
CA VAL A 77 -5.19 -21.50 -10.51
C VAL A 77 -4.07 -20.57 -10.97
N GLN A 78 -4.01 -20.33 -12.27
CA GLN A 78 -3.22 -19.25 -12.86
C GLN A 78 -4.16 -18.35 -13.66
N PHE A 79 -4.30 -17.10 -13.22
CA PHE A 79 -5.08 -16.09 -13.93
C PHE A 79 -4.17 -15.22 -14.79
N VAL A 80 -4.53 -15.05 -16.06
CA VAL A 80 -3.85 -14.11 -16.96
C VAL A 80 -4.73 -12.87 -17.10
N HIS A 81 -4.21 -11.72 -16.67
CA HIS A 81 -4.91 -10.46 -16.84
C HIS A 81 -5.09 -10.16 -18.33
N SER A 82 -6.30 -9.72 -18.71
CA SER A 82 -6.55 -9.21 -20.05
C SER A 82 -6.01 -7.79 -20.22
N ALA A 83 -5.92 -7.32 -21.46
CA ALA A 83 -5.57 -5.92 -21.74
C ALA A 83 -6.52 -4.91 -21.06
N ALA A 84 -7.79 -5.25 -20.91
CA ALA A 84 -8.79 -4.42 -20.23
C ALA A 84 -8.55 -4.30 -18.71
N ASN A 85 -7.69 -5.15 -18.14
CA ASN A 85 -7.36 -5.15 -16.72
C ASN A 85 -5.89 -4.82 -16.46
N ALA A 86 -5.13 -4.39 -17.47
CA ALA A 86 -3.69 -4.09 -17.37
C ALA A 86 -3.38 -2.98 -16.35
N VAL A 87 -2.13 -2.91 -15.87
CA VAL A 87 -1.65 -1.76 -15.08
C VAL A 87 -1.86 -0.48 -15.91
N GLY A 88 -2.43 0.56 -15.30
CA GLY A 88 -2.77 1.82 -15.96
C GLY A 88 -4.27 1.97 -16.28
N THR A 89 -5.06 0.90 -16.13
CA THR A 89 -6.52 0.94 -16.35
C THR A 89 -7.32 1.42 -15.13
N GLY A 90 -6.71 1.48 -13.94
CA GLY A 90 -7.37 1.87 -12.70
C GLY A 90 -8.43 0.89 -12.18
N THR A 91 -8.50 -0.34 -12.71
CA THR A 91 -9.56 -1.31 -12.39
C THR A 91 -9.14 -2.39 -11.38
N CYS A 92 -7.94 -2.33 -10.80
CA CYS A 92 -7.43 -3.43 -9.96
C CYS A 92 -8.36 -3.75 -8.78
N ASP A 93 -8.87 -2.70 -8.12
CA ASP A 93 -9.74 -2.80 -6.94
C ASP A 93 -11.11 -3.44 -7.23
N THR A 94 -11.52 -3.58 -8.50
CA THR A 94 -12.80 -4.24 -8.82
C THR A 94 -12.77 -5.72 -8.49
N CYS A 95 -11.59 -6.35 -8.60
CA CYS A 95 -11.37 -7.77 -8.29
C CYS A 95 -10.49 -7.94 -7.04
N HIS A 96 -9.43 -7.17 -6.89
CA HIS A 96 -8.51 -7.22 -5.74
C HIS A 96 -9.06 -6.47 -4.52
N ASN A 97 -10.25 -6.88 -4.07
CA ASN A 97 -11.03 -6.28 -2.99
C ASN A 97 -11.02 -7.11 -1.69
N GLY A 98 -10.24 -8.20 -1.64
CA GLY A 98 -10.20 -9.11 -0.49
C GLY A 98 -11.32 -10.15 -0.45
N SER A 99 -12.30 -10.06 -1.37
CA SER A 99 -13.37 -11.05 -1.53
C SER A 99 -13.21 -11.88 -2.80
N THR A 100 -13.05 -11.22 -3.96
CA THR A 100 -12.93 -11.89 -5.27
C THR A 100 -11.50 -12.35 -5.55
N ALA A 101 -10.53 -11.51 -5.22
CA ALA A 101 -9.10 -11.80 -5.26
C ALA A 101 -8.40 -11.16 -4.06
N LEU A 102 -7.13 -11.51 -3.85
CA LEU A 102 -6.31 -10.95 -2.77
C LEU A 102 -6.32 -9.42 -2.83
N GLY A 103 -6.76 -8.79 -1.76
CA GLY A 103 -6.76 -7.33 -1.63
C GLY A 103 -5.44 -6.80 -1.06
N LYS A 104 -5.49 -5.55 -0.59
CA LYS A 104 -4.40 -4.93 0.16
C LYS A 104 -4.09 -5.76 1.42
N SER A 105 -2.82 -5.98 1.72
CA SER A 105 -2.41 -6.62 2.97
C SER A 105 -2.71 -5.72 4.16
N ALA A 106 -2.77 -6.30 5.37
CA ALA A 106 -2.94 -5.54 6.61
C ALA A 106 -1.80 -4.52 6.86
N SER A 107 -0.64 -4.75 6.26
CA SER A 107 0.53 -3.87 6.34
C SER A 107 0.59 -2.82 5.22
N HIS A 108 -0.39 -2.77 4.32
CA HIS A 108 -0.42 -1.76 3.26
C HIS A 108 -0.61 -0.36 3.84
N ILE A 109 0.03 0.65 3.24
CA ILE A 109 -0.14 2.06 3.61
C ILE A 109 -1.63 2.48 3.53
N PRO A 110 -2.10 3.39 4.40
CA PRO A 110 -3.49 3.82 4.37
C PRO A 110 -3.71 4.71 3.14
N VAL A 111 -4.28 4.12 2.10
CA VAL A 111 -4.80 4.85 0.94
C VAL A 111 -6.33 4.83 1.06
N SER A 112 -6.92 5.99 1.32
CA SER A 112 -8.37 6.15 1.34
C SER A 112 -8.95 5.70 0.00
N GLY A 113 -9.81 4.68 0.04
CA GLY A 113 -10.40 4.07 -1.15
C GLY A 113 -11.10 5.12 -2.01
N GLY A 114 -10.78 5.15 -3.30
CA GLY A 114 -11.46 6.00 -4.29
C GLY A 114 -10.56 7.03 -4.97
N LEU A 115 -9.61 7.63 -4.26
CA LEU A 115 -8.75 8.70 -4.82
C LEU A 115 -7.49 8.18 -5.51
N ALA A 116 -6.77 7.25 -4.87
CA ALA A 116 -5.59 6.62 -5.46
C ALA A 116 -5.95 5.22 -5.98
N LYS A 117 -5.69 4.99 -7.27
CA LYS A 117 -5.82 3.66 -7.90
C LYS A 117 -4.53 2.87 -7.70
N CYS A 118 -4.60 1.53 -7.69
CA CYS A 118 -3.43 0.68 -7.41
C CYS A 118 -2.24 0.96 -8.34
N ASP A 119 -2.51 1.21 -9.61
CA ASP A 119 -1.53 1.53 -10.65
C ASP A 119 -0.87 2.91 -10.50
N SER A 120 -1.39 3.77 -9.62
CA SER A 120 -0.71 4.99 -9.20
C SER A 120 0.63 4.68 -8.53
N CYS A 121 0.69 3.57 -7.78
CA CYS A 121 1.89 3.13 -7.07
C CYS A 121 2.50 1.85 -7.67
N HIS A 122 1.70 0.84 -7.99
CA HIS A 122 2.16 -0.45 -8.49
C HIS A 122 2.33 -0.42 -10.01
N LYS A 123 3.53 -0.74 -10.50
CA LYS A 123 3.91 -0.62 -11.92
C LYS A 123 3.93 -1.96 -12.67
N SER A 124 3.64 -3.06 -11.98
CA SER A 124 3.63 -4.39 -12.58
C SER A 124 2.55 -5.28 -11.98
N GLN A 125 1.91 -6.09 -12.81
CA GLN A 125 1.01 -7.17 -12.37
C GLN A 125 1.74 -8.43 -11.96
N VAL A 126 2.92 -8.68 -12.53
CA VAL A 126 3.73 -9.87 -12.21
C VAL A 126 4.59 -9.65 -10.99
N SER A 127 5.14 -8.43 -10.85
CA SER A 127 5.99 -8.02 -9.74
C SER A 127 5.27 -7.02 -8.84
N PHE A 128 3.99 -7.28 -8.53
CA PHE A 128 3.11 -6.31 -7.87
C PHE A 128 3.68 -5.81 -6.53
N ASN A 129 4.28 -6.68 -5.74
CA ASN A 129 4.80 -6.32 -4.41
C ASN A 129 6.12 -5.55 -4.44
N THR A 130 6.89 -5.63 -5.53
CA THR A 130 8.27 -5.08 -5.60
C THR A 130 8.41 -3.96 -6.63
N SER A 131 7.62 -3.99 -7.70
CA SER A 131 7.53 -2.94 -8.71
C SER A 131 6.58 -1.85 -8.23
N VAL A 132 7.04 -1.07 -7.25
CA VAL A 132 6.27 -0.01 -6.62
C VAL A 132 7.03 1.31 -6.71
N THR A 133 6.31 2.39 -6.95
CA THR A 133 6.83 3.75 -6.88
C THR A 133 5.91 4.57 -5.98
N MET A 134 6.49 5.19 -4.95
CA MET A 134 5.73 6.09 -4.09
C MET A 134 5.39 7.35 -4.87
N ASN A 135 4.11 7.73 -4.88
CA ASN A 135 3.63 8.91 -5.57
C ASN A 135 2.80 9.78 -4.62
N HIS A 136 3.37 10.89 -4.17
CA HIS A 136 2.70 11.81 -3.25
C HIS A 136 1.58 12.62 -3.93
N THR A 137 1.58 12.76 -5.26
CA THR A 137 0.59 13.59 -5.96
C THR A 137 -0.83 13.03 -5.86
N VAL A 138 -0.95 11.70 -5.70
CA VAL A 138 -2.24 11.00 -5.56
C VAL A 138 -2.73 10.91 -4.11
N VAL A 139 -1.97 11.44 -3.15
CA VAL A 139 -2.31 11.46 -1.71
C VAL A 139 -2.17 12.86 -1.10
N SER A 140 -2.31 13.92 -1.90
CA SER A 140 -2.11 15.31 -1.46
C SER A 140 -3.06 15.76 -0.33
N THR A 141 -4.18 15.07 -0.14
CA THR A 141 -5.16 15.34 0.92
C THR A 141 -4.91 14.53 2.20
N ALA A 142 -3.99 13.58 2.18
CA ALA A 142 -3.63 12.78 3.35
C ALA A 142 -2.70 13.57 4.29
N THR A 143 -2.83 13.35 5.59
CA THR A 143 -1.88 13.93 6.56
C THR A 143 -0.58 13.13 6.51
N CYS A 144 0.57 13.79 6.57
CA CYS A 144 1.86 13.09 6.48
C CYS A 144 1.98 11.96 7.54
N LYS A 145 1.48 12.22 8.75
CA LYS A 145 1.50 11.31 9.89
C LYS A 145 0.65 10.05 9.70
N SER A 146 -0.30 10.02 8.77
CA SER A 146 -1.06 8.79 8.49
C SER A 146 -0.18 7.69 7.90
N CYS A 147 0.89 8.06 7.18
CA CYS A 147 1.84 7.11 6.58
C CYS A 147 3.21 7.15 7.28
N HIS A 148 3.70 8.32 7.66
CA HIS A 148 5.02 8.51 8.27
C HIS A 148 5.00 8.38 9.80
N SER A 149 4.20 7.44 10.32
CA SER A 149 4.08 7.14 11.76
C SER A 149 5.19 6.23 12.29
N GLY A 150 5.98 5.64 11.40
CA GLY A 150 6.92 4.56 11.70
C GLY A 150 6.32 3.16 11.57
N THR A 151 5.00 3.03 11.43
CA THR A 151 4.35 1.74 11.17
C THR A 151 4.65 1.23 9.76
N TYR A 152 4.85 2.13 8.79
CA TYR A 152 4.90 1.79 7.37
C TYR A 152 6.30 1.93 6.73
N VAL A 153 7.37 1.75 7.52
CA VAL A 153 8.76 1.86 7.06
C VAL A 153 9.21 0.74 6.12
N SER A 154 8.45 -0.36 6.01
CA SER A 154 8.75 -1.45 5.08
C SER A 154 7.92 -1.38 3.79
N GLN A 155 7.11 -0.35 3.61
CA GLN A 155 6.12 -0.25 2.54
C GLN A 155 6.61 0.71 1.46
N GLY A 156 7.00 0.14 0.31
CA GLY A 156 7.56 0.86 -0.82
C GLY A 156 9.07 0.61 -0.96
N ASN A 157 9.66 1.24 -1.97
CA ASN A 157 11.10 1.13 -2.25
C ASN A 157 11.90 2.18 -1.46
N ASN A 158 13.19 1.93 -1.22
CA ASN A 158 14.12 2.85 -0.54
C ASN A 158 13.73 3.23 0.91
N GLY A 159 13.29 2.26 1.72
CA GLY A 159 12.97 2.48 3.13
C GLY A 159 11.54 2.96 3.41
N GLY A 160 10.66 2.88 2.40
CA GLY A 160 9.22 3.05 2.54
C GLY A 160 8.78 4.40 3.12
N ALA A 161 7.70 4.41 3.89
CA ALA A 161 7.26 5.61 4.59
C ALA A 161 8.11 5.84 5.85
N LEU A 162 9.20 6.60 5.66
CA LEU A 162 10.18 6.88 6.71
C LEU A 162 9.54 7.47 7.97
N ALA A 163 10.04 7.04 9.13
CA ALA A 163 9.69 7.59 10.43
C ALA A 163 10.56 8.81 10.77
N LYS A 164 10.14 9.57 11.77
CA LYS A 164 11.01 10.58 12.39
C LYS A 164 12.21 9.91 13.08
N PRO A 165 13.44 10.39 12.85
CA PRO A 165 14.62 9.87 13.56
C PRO A 165 14.61 10.28 15.05
N ALA A 166 15.41 9.60 15.86
CA ALA A 166 15.46 9.81 17.31
C ALA A 166 15.88 11.25 17.71
N ASN A 167 16.67 11.91 16.87
CA ASN A 167 17.12 13.30 17.03
C ASN A 167 16.26 14.29 16.22
N HIS A 168 15.01 13.96 15.94
CA HIS A 168 14.04 14.92 15.39
C HIS A 168 13.60 15.94 16.47
N VAL A 169 13.21 17.15 16.05
CA VAL A 169 12.64 18.17 16.95
C VAL A 169 11.36 17.64 17.63
N PRO A 170 11.22 17.72 18.97
CA PRO A 170 10.03 17.21 19.65
C PRO A 170 8.78 18.02 19.29
N GLU A 171 7.76 17.38 18.71
CA GLU A 171 6.49 18.05 18.37
C GLU A 171 5.84 18.71 19.58
N ALA A 172 6.02 18.16 20.78
CA ALA A 172 5.48 18.70 22.02
C ALA A 172 6.02 20.11 22.38
N GLN A 173 7.12 20.53 21.79
CA GLN A 173 7.70 21.87 22.01
C GLN A 173 7.08 22.94 21.09
N LEU A 174 6.22 22.56 20.16
CA LEU A 174 5.57 23.48 19.21
C LEU A 174 4.22 23.94 19.77
N LEU A 175 3.81 25.16 19.40
CA LEU A 175 2.60 25.85 19.87
C LEU A 175 1.32 25.04 19.64
N ASN A 176 1.26 24.35 18.50
CA ASN A 176 0.17 23.44 18.13
C ASN A 176 0.51 21.97 18.45
N GLY A 177 1.63 21.70 19.12
CA GLY A 177 2.04 20.39 19.58
C GLY A 177 1.96 19.30 18.50
N SER A 178 1.35 18.17 18.87
CA SER A 178 1.09 17.02 18.01
C SER A 178 0.06 17.25 16.90
N THR A 179 -0.62 18.40 16.90
CA THR A 179 -1.63 18.77 15.88
C THR A 179 -1.04 19.55 14.71
N MET A 180 0.23 19.99 14.82
CA MET A 180 0.92 20.66 13.72
C MET A 180 1.17 19.68 12.56
N ASP A 181 0.81 20.10 11.35
CA ASP A 181 1.11 19.35 10.14
C ASP A 181 2.60 19.45 9.80
N CYS A 182 3.21 18.35 9.36
CA CYS A 182 4.63 18.23 9.03
C CYS A 182 5.04 19.25 7.96
N LYS A 183 4.10 19.68 7.09
CA LYS A 183 4.34 20.72 6.08
C LYS A 183 4.69 22.10 6.63
N SER A 184 4.51 22.32 7.94
CA SER A 184 4.93 23.55 8.63
C SER A 184 6.45 23.70 8.72
N CYS A 185 7.16 22.57 8.63
CA CYS A 185 8.63 22.50 8.60
C CYS A 185 9.13 21.89 7.29
N HIS A 186 8.50 20.84 6.76
CA HIS A 186 8.98 20.14 5.58
C HIS A 186 8.26 20.63 4.32
N SER A 187 9.01 21.10 3.32
CA SER A 187 8.44 21.65 2.08
C SER A 187 8.55 20.71 0.88
N SER A 188 9.15 19.53 1.07
CA SER A 188 9.41 18.55 0.01
C SER A 188 8.82 17.19 0.37
N THR A 189 8.23 16.54 -0.63
CA THR A 189 7.80 15.13 -0.57
C THR A 189 8.86 14.17 -1.13
N ALA A 190 9.97 14.70 -1.65
CA ALA A 190 11.08 13.91 -2.19
C ALA A 190 12.19 13.72 -1.16
N SER A 191 12.35 14.66 -0.22
CA SER A 191 13.32 14.56 0.86
C SER A 191 12.81 15.23 2.14
N TRP A 192 12.96 14.55 3.27
CA TRP A 192 12.70 15.10 4.60
C TRP A 192 13.76 16.12 5.06
N SER A 193 14.94 16.16 4.41
CA SER A 193 16.02 17.09 4.77
C SER A 193 15.79 18.54 4.33
N THR A 194 14.80 18.78 3.47
CA THR A 194 14.43 20.14 3.08
C THR A 194 13.46 20.69 4.11
N GLU A 195 14.00 21.44 5.06
CA GLU A 195 13.25 22.06 6.14
C GLU A 195 13.28 23.58 6.07
N LYS A 196 12.12 24.20 6.28
CA LYS A 196 11.94 25.64 6.50
C LYS A 196 10.88 25.80 7.57
N MET A 197 11.31 26.16 8.78
CA MET A 197 10.39 26.45 9.88
C MET A 197 9.67 27.78 9.62
N ASN A 198 8.34 27.75 9.64
CA ASN A 198 7.52 28.95 9.74
C ASN A 198 7.43 29.39 11.21
N HIS A 199 8.16 30.45 11.58
CA HIS A 199 8.17 30.92 12.95
C HIS A 199 6.82 31.53 13.41
N ASN A 200 5.88 31.85 12.51
CA ASN A 200 4.55 32.34 12.89
C ASN A 200 3.76 31.31 13.71
N ALA A 201 4.00 30.03 13.47
CA ALA A 201 3.41 28.95 14.25
C ALA A 201 4.10 28.73 15.60
N SER A 202 5.08 29.58 15.93
CA SER A 202 5.95 29.53 17.11
C SER A 202 6.07 30.90 17.80
N LEU A 203 5.10 31.82 17.62
CA LEU A 203 5.09 33.15 18.25
C LEU A 203 4.24 33.15 19.53
N GLY A 204 4.89 33.29 20.69
CA GLY A 204 4.23 33.18 21.98
C GLY A 204 5.20 33.43 23.13
N ASN A 205 4.65 33.80 24.28
CA ASN A 205 5.39 34.41 25.39
C ASN A 205 5.69 33.42 26.53
N GLY A 206 6.22 32.25 26.18
CA GLY A 206 6.61 31.22 27.16
C GLY A 206 8.13 31.12 27.30
N ALA A 207 8.64 31.13 28.53
CA ALA A 207 10.04 30.84 28.81
C ALA A 207 10.40 29.45 28.27
N GLY A 208 11.19 29.41 27.19
CA GLY A 208 11.75 28.16 26.69
C GLY A 208 11.47 27.79 25.23
N TRP A 209 10.70 28.57 24.46
CA TRP A 209 10.40 28.21 23.06
C TRP A 209 11.57 28.39 22.08
N CYS A 210 12.30 29.49 22.18
CA CYS A 210 13.51 29.64 21.38
C CYS A 210 14.59 28.68 21.91
N LYS A 211 14.76 28.67 23.24
CA LYS A 211 15.71 27.80 23.94
C LYS A 211 15.51 26.33 23.59
N SER A 212 14.27 25.87 23.45
CA SER A 212 14.00 24.45 23.20
C SER A 212 14.58 23.96 21.89
N CYS A 213 14.74 24.82 20.88
CA CYS A 213 15.28 24.45 19.57
C CYS A 213 16.68 25.04 19.29
N HIS A 214 16.94 26.24 19.80
CA HIS A 214 18.13 27.04 19.50
C HIS A 214 19.17 27.06 20.62
N GLU A 215 18.94 26.36 21.75
CA GLU A 215 19.98 26.25 22.76
C GLU A 215 21.11 25.32 22.28
N LYS A 216 22.36 25.73 22.50
CA LYS A 216 23.57 25.00 22.09
C LYS A 216 23.63 23.55 22.57
N SER A 217 23.00 23.22 23.70
CA SER A 217 22.95 21.85 24.24
C SER A 217 21.99 20.92 23.49
N THR A 218 21.13 21.44 22.61
CA THR A 218 20.19 20.62 21.84
C THR A 218 20.88 19.95 20.66
N SER A 219 20.58 18.67 20.41
CA SER A 219 21.20 17.85 19.37
C SER A 219 20.27 17.49 18.22
N TYR A 220 19.19 18.25 18.02
CA TYR A 220 18.25 17.99 16.93
C TYR A 220 18.88 18.18 15.55
N LEU A 221 18.44 17.38 14.58
CA LEU A 221 18.80 17.52 13.17
C LEU A 221 18.41 18.90 12.62
N GLY A 222 19.20 19.33 11.65
CA GLY A 222 18.94 20.51 10.84
C GLY A 222 20.01 21.59 10.96
N SER A 223 19.85 22.65 10.17
CA SER A 223 20.84 23.74 10.06
C SER A 223 20.49 24.97 10.90
N MET A 224 19.62 24.83 11.89
CA MET A 224 19.23 25.92 12.80
C MET A 224 20.46 26.46 13.54
N GLU A 225 20.61 27.78 13.57
CA GLU A 225 21.62 28.42 14.40
C GLU A 225 21.32 28.17 15.88
N LYS A 226 22.34 27.76 16.64
CA LYS A 226 22.22 27.48 18.07
C LYS A 226 23.18 28.36 18.86
N LYS A 227 22.72 28.95 19.96
CA LYS A 227 23.50 29.81 20.85
C LYS A 227 23.30 29.40 22.30
N SER A 228 24.23 29.84 23.15
CA SER A 228 24.03 29.77 24.61
C SER A 228 23.08 30.87 25.03
N LEU A 229 22.18 30.63 26.00
CA LEU A 229 21.41 31.72 26.63
C LEU A 229 22.29 32.86 27.17
N THR A 230 23.55 32.55 27.49
CA THR A 230 24.51 33.49 28.08
C THR A 230 25.58 33.98 27.10
N HIS A 231 25.36 33.85 25.78
CA HIS A 231 26.39 34.21 24.79
C HIS A 231 26.78 35.69 24.79
N GLU A 232 25.84 36.60 25.09
CA GLU A 232 26.12 38.05 25.26
C GLU A 232 26.04 38.53 26.71
N LYS A 233 25.04 38.06 27.48
CA LYS A 233 24.83 38.46 28.89
C LYS A 233 24.34 37.29 29.75
N SER A 234 24.88 37.17 30.97
CA SER A 234 24.44 36.19 31.95
C SER A 234 23.07 36.53 32.57
N GLY A 235 22.31 35.52 32.99
CA GLY A 235 21.05 35.69 33.72
C GLY A 235 19.78 35.83 32.87
N GLN A 236 19.89 35.80 31.54
CA GLN A 236 18.71 35.77 30.66
C GLN A 236 18.11 34.36 30.62
N THR A 237 16.77 34.28 30.73
CA THR A 237 16.02 33.01 30.70
C THR A 237 15.23 32.82 29.40
N ASP A 238 15.10 33.87 28.59
CA ASP A 238 14.41 33.86 27.31
C ASP A 238 15.08 34.81 26.29
N CYS A 239 15.17 34.36 25.04
CA CYS A 239 15.68 35.13 23.92
C CYS A 239 14.67 36.21 23.47
N SER A 240 13.37 35.98 23.67
CA SER A 240 12.32 36.94 23.26
C SER A 240 12.39 38.27 24.03
N THR A 241 12.98 38.25 25.23
CA THR A 241 13.16 39.43 26.09
C THR A 241 14.50 40.13 25.90
N SER A 242 15.42 39.56 25.12
CA SER A 242 16.79 40.07 25.00
C SER A 242 16.90 41.35 24.15
N SER A 243 15.81 41.77 23.49
CA SER A 243 15.77 42.85 22.49
C SER A 243 16.65 42.65 21.26
N CYS A 244 17.56 41.67 21.26
CA CYS A 244 18.48 41.32 20.17
C CYS A 244 17.85 40.36 19.17
N HIS A 245 17.17 39.30 19.63
CA HIS A 245 16.60 38.28 18.73
C HIS A 245 15.14 38.59 18.42
N LYS A 246 14.92 39.43 17.40
CA LYS A 246 13.58 39.85 16.96
C LYS A 246 13.21 39.17 15.63
N PRO A 247 11.96 38.70 15.48
CA PRO A 247 11.52 38.12 14.22
C PRO A 247 11.56 39.20 13.11
N LEU A 248 12.24 38.92 12.00
CA LEU A 248 12.27 39.85 10.86
C LEU A 248 11.07 39.60 9.94
N GLY A 249 10.16 40.59 9.87
CA GLY A 249 8.96 40.53 9.03
C GLY A 249 7.79 41.37 9.54
N SER A 250 6.78 41.58 8.69
CA SER A 250 5.54 42.25 9.07
C SER A 250 4.56 41.27 9.72
N LYS A 251 3.82 41.70 10.75
CA LYS A 251 2.79 40.90 11.41
C LYS A 251 1.78 40.36 10.38
N GLY A 252 1.67 39.04 10.25
CA GLY A 252 0.81 38.38 9.25
C GLY A 252 1.54 37.86 8.00
N ILE A 253 2.84 38.11 7.85
CA ILE A 253 3.73 37.50 6.84
C ILE A 253 4.62 36.46 7.53
N THR A 254 5.05 35.43 6.80
CA THR A 254 5.96 34.38 7.29
C THR A 254 7.29 34.94 7.76
N TYR A 255 7.58 34.84 9.05
CA TYR A 255 8.90 35.08 9.64
C TYR A 255 9.85 33.93 9.28
N SER A 256 10.77 34.16 8.34
CA SER A 256 11.76 33.16 7.91
C SER A 256 13.21 33.48 8.27
N THR A 257 13.47 34.67 8.82
CA THR A 257 14.80 35.15 9.21
C THR A 257 14.72 35.92 10.54
N TRP A 258 15.84 36.02 11.23
CA TRP A 258 15.99 36.74 12.50
C TRP A 258 17.20 37.66 12.40
N ASP A 259 17.13 38.81 13.08
CA ASP A 259 18.29 39.67 13.38
C ASP A 259 19.04 39.16 14.62
#